data_AF-A0A1I3JLV9-F1
#
_entry.id   AF-A0A1I3JLV9-F1
#
_cell.length_a   1.000
_cell.length_b   1.000
_cell.length_c   1.000
_cell.angle_alpha   90.00
_cell.angle_beta   90.00
_cell.angle_gamma   90.00
#
_symmetry.space_group_name_H-M   'P 1'
#
loop_
_entity.id
_entity.type
_entity.pdbx_description
1 polymer ?
#
loop_
_entity_poly.entity_id
_entity_poly.type
_entity_poly.pdbx_seq_one_letter_code
_entity_poly.pdbx_strand_id
1 'polypeptide(L)'
;MKWLIGASVLLVLAGQAGAQEVVTKQYEGGGVYEGTFRDGVQHGTGTYTLPSGYTYTGQWVEGEILGLGRAEFADGSVYEGEFEKGEPNGKGTITFADGATYTGNWVDGAIQGEGVADYANGTRYTGAFTNAIHDGQGIMEAPNGYRYEGGWVQGVKQGEGRITYPDGSTYEGGMSDNVRSGVGTLRTPDGLTYAGTWENGQMNGEGVLTQANGDVYEGSLSGGKRQGEGRVVYANGDTYEGSFDNDLRHGQGTFTGTNGYVYVGAWVEGRIEGDGQVTYPDGSVYVGTFKDDLADGQGKITYVDGATYEGGWSEGVINGEGRATYPNGLVYEGGFLNAQNHGFGVMTFSDGYRYEGEWQDGLRHGQGKATYADGTVYEGGFIAGQREGMGSITMADGFSYTGGWIGGQIDGEGTATYANGDIYEGSFRGGRREGPGTMRYATGEVETGRWENGDLAERAVGTASPAAAEGAAEPSTPVPAGSDG
;
A
#
# COMPACT_ATOMS: atom_id res chain seq x y z
N MET A 1 70.54 29.65 -68.48
CA MET A 1 70.26 29.76 -69.94
C MET A 1 69.04 28.91 -70.20
N LYS A 2 67.85 29.48 -70.42
CA LYS A 2 67.30 29.96 -71.71
C LYS A 2 67.27 28.86 -72.81
N TRP A 3 66.06 28.34 -73.01
CA TRP A 3 65.35 28.09 -74.28
C TRP A 3 65.56 26.83 -75.17
N LEU A 4 64.37 26.28 -75.54
CA LEU A 4 63.85 25.83 -76.87
C LEU A 4 64.22 24.45 -77.50
N ILE A 5 63.14 23.66 -77.63
CA ILE A 5 62.65 22.79 -78.75
C ILE A 5 63.39 21.49 -79.09
N GLY A 6 62.64 20.39 -78.99
CA GLY A 6 62.76 19.19 -79.82
C GLY A 6 61.40 18.49 -79.94
N ALA A 7 60.78 18.54 -81.12
CA ALA A 7 59.54 17.86 -81.44
C ALA A 7 59.75 16.34 -81.61
N SER A 8 58.79 15.52 -81.21
CA SER A 8 58.66 14.13 -81.66
C SER A 8 57.19 13.71 -81.68
N VAL A 9 56.83 13.07 -82.79
CA VAL A 9 55.50 12.76 -83.29
C VAL A 9 54.78 11.73 -82.42
N LEU A 10 53.55 12.04 -82.00
CA LEU A 10 52.59 11.07 -81.47
C LEU A 10 52.01 10.25 -82.64
N LEU A 11 52.17 8.94 -82.61
CA LEU A 11 51.35 8.02 -83.40
C LEU A 11 50.17 7.58 -82.51
N VAL A 12 49.01 8.21 -82.70
CA VAL A 12 47.75 7.76 -82.09
C VAL A 12 47.18 6.67 -83.00
N LEU A 13 47.21 5.41 -82.53
CA LEU A 13 46.37 4.35 -83.10
C LEU A 13 44.94 4.55 -82.56
N ALA A 14 44.15 5.30 -83.30
CA ALA A 14 42.71 5.40 -83.10
C ALA A 14 42.05 4.09 -83.58
N GLY A 15 41.72 3.20 -82.66
CA GLY A 15 40.77 2.12 -82.93
C GLY A 15 39.38 2.72 -83.11
N GLN A 16 38.79 2.56 -84.29
CA GLN A 16 37.39 2.90 -84.55
C GLN A 16 36.48 1.97 -83.74
N ALA A 17 35.81 2.50 -82.72
CA ALA A 17 34.62 1.86 -82.16
C ALA A 17 33.48 2.03 -83.18
N GLY A 18 33.19 0.98 -83.95
CA GLY A 18 32.02 0.94 -84.81
C GLY A 18 30.76 0.95 -83.95
N ALA A 19 29.83 1.87 -84.22
CA ALA A 19 28.49 1.83 -83.63
C ALA A 19 27.83 0.50 -84.04
N GLN A 20 27.48 -0.34 -83.06
CA GLN A 20 26.68 -1.54 -83.31
C GLN A 20 25.28 -1.09 -83.74
N GLU A 21 24.80 -1.66 -84.85
CA GLU A 21 23.48 -1.35 -85.40
C GLU A 21 22.40 -1.88 -84.46
N VAL A 22 21.43 -1.01 -84.12
CA VAL A 22 20.24 -1.40 -83.36
C VAL A 22 19.26 -2.08 -84.32
N VAL A 23 18.85 -3.30 -83.98
CA VAL A 23 17.96 -4.12 -84.81
C VAL A 23 16.70 -4.47 -84.02
N THR A 24 15.55 -4.34 -84.67
CA THR A 24 14.27 -4.82 -84.13
C THR A 24 13.97 -6.23 -84.65
N LYS A 25 13.71 -7.17 -83.73
CA LYS A 25 13.35 -8.56 -84.04
C LYS A 25 12.12 -8.97 -83.26
N GLN A 26 11.11 -9.46 -83.98
CA GLN A 26 9.89 -10.03 -83.41
C GLN A 26 10.02 -11.56 -83.34
N TYR A 27 9.62 -12.14 -82.22
CA TYR A 27 9.70 -13.58 -81.96
C TYR A 27 8.34 -14.26 -82.06
N GLU A 28 8.34 -15.55 -82.40
CA GLU A 28 7.15 -16.41 -82.31
C GLU A 28 6.69 -16.44 -80.84
N GLY A 29 5.47 -15.95 -80.57
CA GLY A 29 4.97 -15.67 -79.22
C GLY A 29 4.72 -14.19 -78.94
N GLY A 30 5.06 -13.30 -79.87
CA GLY A 30 4.69 -11.87 -79.85
C GLY A 30 5.65 -10.96 -79.10
N GLY A 31 6.73 -11.51 -78.52
CA GLY A 31 7.81 -10.71 -77.92
C GLY A 31 8.59 -9.91 -78.98
N VAL A 32 8.98 -8.69 -78.65
CA VAL A 32 9.74 -7.79 -79.52
C VAL A 32 11.04 -7.41 -78.81
N TYR A 33 12.17 -7.65 -79.46
CA TYR A 33 13.48 -7.15 -79.02
C TYR A 33 13.95 -6.02 -79.93
N GLU A 34 14.43 -4.94 -79.35
CA GLU A 34 15.09 -3.84 -80.04
C GLU A 34 16.45 -3.57 -79.37
N GLY A 35 17.55 -3.86 -80.05
CA GLY A 35 18.88 -3.72 -79.45
C GLY A 35 20.01 -4.22 -80.34
N THR A 36 21.19 -4.37 -79.72
CA THR A 36 22.40 -4.81 -80.42
C THR A 36 22.54 -6.34 -80.45
N PHE A 37 23.16 -6.85 -81.51
CA PHE A 37 23.42 -8.27 -81.70
C PHE A 37 24.92 -8.53 -81.91
N ARG A 38 25.40 -9.69 -81.47
CA ARG A 38 26.71 -10.25 -81.82
C ARG A 38 26.48 -11.66 -82.34
N ASP A 39 27.00 -11.97 -83.53
CA ASP A 39 26.86 -13.29 -84.17
C ASP A 39 25.41 -13.81 -84.26
N GLY A 40 24.45 -12.90 -84.44
CA GLY A 40 23.03 -13.23 -84.58
C GLY A 40 22.26 -13.45 -83.27
N VAL A 41 22.93 -13.34 -82.11
CA VAL A 41 22.33 -13.41 -80.77
C VAL A 41 22.36 -12.05 -80.08
N GLN A 42 21.38 -11.78 -79.21
CA GLN A 42 21.30 -10.52 -78.45
C GLN A 42 22.56 -10.32 -77.62
N HIS A 43 23.22 -9.17 -77.77
CA HIS A 43 24.46 -8.89 -77.05
C HIS A 43 24.70 -7.38 -77.00
N GLY A 44 25.05 -6.83 -75.84
CA GLY A 44 25.22 -5.40 -75.62
C GLY A 44 24.05 -4.83 -74.84
N THR A 45 23.29 -3.89 -75.38
CA THR A 45 22.10 -3.34 -74.72
C THR A 45 20.86 -3.44 -75.59
N GLY A 46 19.70 -3.69 -74.99
CA GLY A 46 18.45 -3.73 -75.73
C GLY A 46 17.22 -3.78 -74.84
N THR A 47 16.09 -3.52 -75.48
CA THR A 47 14.75 -3.55 -74.91
C THR A 47 14.01 -4.78 -75.39
N TYR A 48 13.45 -5.57 -74.48
CA TYR A 48 12.60 -6.72 -74.76
C TYR A 48 11.21 -6.51 -74.16
N THR A 49 10.19 -6.48 -75.00
CA THR A 49 8.79 -6.28 -74.61
C THR A 49 7.99 -7.52 -74.92
N LEU A 50 7.23 -8.02 -73.95
CA LEU A 50 6.29 -9.12 -74.09
C LEU A 50 4.85 -8.61 -74.20
N PRO A 51 3.95 -9.29 -74.93
CA PRO A 51 2.53 -8.96 -74.96
C PRO A 51 1.84 -9.01 -73.59
N SER A 52 2.45 -9.70 -72.62
CA SER A 52 1.98 -9.75 -71.22
C SER A 52 2.10 -8.41 -70.49
N GLY A 53 2.80 -7.43 -71.05
CA GLY A 53 3.09 -6.14 -70.41
C GLY A 53 4.46 -6.08 -69.73
N TYR A 54 5.22 -7.18 -69.70
CA TYR A 54 6.60 -7.17 -69.22
C TYR A 54 7.52 -6.47 -70.22
N THR A 55 8.34 -5.53 -69.74
CA THR A 55 9.37 -4.86 -70.54
C THR A 55 10.69 -4.87 -69.80
N TYR A 56 11.74 -5.38 -70.41
CA TYR A 56 13.12 -5.29 -69.91
C TYR A 56 13.94 -4.37 -70.80
N THR A 57 14.72 -3.47 -70.20
CA THR A 57 15.72 -2.64 -70.90
C THR A 57 17.04 -2.75 -70.16
N GLY A 58 18.09 -3.26 -70.81
CA GLY A 58 19.39 -3.39 -70.14
C GLY A 58 20.41 -4.21 -70.91
N GLN A 59 21.36 -4.77 -70.16
CA GLN A 59 22.49 -5.54 -70.68
C GLN A 59 22.11 -6.96 -71.09
N TRP A 60 22.62 -7.37 -72.25
CA TRP A 60 22.46 -8.71 -72.82
C TRP A 60 23.82 -9.32 -73.10
N VAL A 61 24.00 -10.59 -72.73
CA VAL A 61 25.20 -11.36 -73.00
C VAL A 61 24.80 -12.70 -73.60
N GLU A 62 25.13 -12.90 -74.88
CA GLU A 62 24.94 -14.16 -75.60
C GLU A 62 23.50 -14.69 -75.59
N GLY A 63 22.52 -13.78 -75.71
CA GLY A 63 21.09 -14.11 -75.70
C GLY A 63 20.45 -14.11 -74.31
N GLU A 64 21.24 -13.99 -73.24
CA GLU A 64 20.73 -13.92 -71.86
C GLU A 64 20.70 -12.48 -71.35
N ILE A 65 19.70 -12.17 -70.52
CA ILE A 65 19.65 -10.95 -69.72
C ILE A 65 20.63 -11.11 -68.56
N LEU A 66 21.74 -10.37 -68.61
CA LEU A 66 22.84 -10.48 -67.65
C LEU A 66 23.51 -9.12 -67.46
N GLY A 67 23.63 -8.69 -66.21
CA GLY A 67 24.18 -7.39 -65.83
C GLY A 67 23.08 -6.38 -65.45
N LEU A 68 23.37 -5.09 -65.59
CA LEU A 68 22.46 -4.03 -65.17
C LEU A 68 21.28 -3.86 -66.14
N GLY A 69 20.09 -3.69 -65.60
CA GLY A 69 18.90 -3.40 -66.39
C GLY A 69 17.73 -2.86 -65.57
N ARG A 70 16.63 -2.66 -66.27
CA ARG A 70 15.35 -2.20 -65.76
C ARG A 70 14.24 -3.08 -66.29
N ALA A 71 13.46 -3.69 -65.41
CA ALA A 71 12.26 -4.46 -65.74
C ALA A 71 11.00 -3.72 -65.28
N GLU A 72 10.04 -3.53 -66.17
CA GLU A 72 8.66 -3.16 -65.87
C GLU A 72 7.79 -4.41 -65.92
N PHE A 73 7.02 -4.64 -64.87
CA PHE A 73 6.13 -5.78 -64.74
C PHE A 73 4.69 -5.39 -65.09
N ALA A 74 3.87 -6.38 -65.43
CA ALA A 74 2.49 -6.17 -65.88
C ALA A 74 1.58 -5.54 -64.82
N ASP A 75 1.93 -5.67 -63.54
CA ASP A 75 1.24 -5.06 -62.40
C ASP A 75 1.61 -3.59 -62.20
N GLY A 76 2.57 -3.07 -62.96
CA GLY A 76 3.11 -1.71 -62.82
C GLY A 76 4.34 -1.60 -61.92
N SER A 77 4.80 -2.71 -61.33
CA SER A 77 6.04 -2.74 -60.56
C SER A 77 7.25 -2.51 -61.48
N VAL A 78 8.29 -1.86 -60.96
CA VAL A 78 9.51 -1.55 -61.71
C VAL A 78 10.71 -1.99 -60.89
N TYR A 79 11.54 -2.86 -61.43
CA TYR A 79 12.84 -3.23 -60.86
C TYR A 79 13.98 -2.60 -61.66
N GLU A 80 14.97 -2.05 -60.96
CA GLU A 80 16.22 -1.52 -61.51
C GLU A 80 17.39 -2.12 -60.73
N GLY A 81 18.28 -2.83 -61.41
CA GLY A 81 19.39 -3.51 -60.72
C GLY A 81 20.13 -4.51 -61.57
N GLU A 82 20.85 -5.38 -60.88
CA GLU A 82 21.60 -6.49 -61.47
C GLU A 82 20.68 -7.68 -61.81
N PHE A 83 20.94 -8.30 -62.95
CA PHE A 83 20.25 -9.49 -63.42
C PHE A 83 21.22 -10.62 -63.70
N GLU A 84 20.81 -11.85 -63.40
CA GLU A 84 21.47 -13.08 -63.85
C GLU A 84 20.40 -14.01 -64.42
N LYS A 85 20.61 -14.54 -65.65
CA LYS A 85 19.67 -15.44 -66.35
C LYS A 85 18.25 -14.89 -66.45
N GLY A 86 18.10 -13.57 -66.58
CA GLY A 86 16.81 -12.90 -66.67
C GLY A 86 16.07 -12.67 -65.37
N GLU A 87 16.65 -13.02 -64.23
CA GLU A 87 16.07 -12.78 -62.91
C GLU A 87 16.88 -11.72 -62.14
N PRO A 88 16.23 -10.87 -61.32
CA PRO A 88 16.93 -10.02 -60.36
C PRO A 88 17.93 -10.83 -59.51
N ASN A 89 19.21 -10.47 -59.57
CA ASN A 89 20.27 -11.16 -58.85
C ASN A 89 21.44 -10.19 -58.59
N GLY A 90 21.88 -10.05 -57.34
CA GLY A 90 22.84 -9.02 -56.93
C GLY A 90 22.16 -7.86 -56.20
N LYS A 91 22.53 -6.61 -56.48
CA LYS A 91 21.90 -5.43 -55.88
C LYS A 91 20.86 -4.81 -56.80
N GLY A 92 19.73 -4.38 -56.24
CA GLY A 92 18.72 -3.64 -57.00
C GLY A 92 17.61 -3.06 -56.15
N THR A 93 16.83 -2.21 -56.80
CA THR A 93 15.67 -1.53 -56.25
C THR A 93 14.42 -1.96 -57.01
N ILE A 94 13.39 -2.39 -56.30
CA ILE A 94 12.04 -2.54 -56.83
C ILE A 94 11.14 -1.44 -56.27
N THR A 95 10.34 -0.83 -57.14
CA THR A 95 9.20 0.03 -56.78
C THR A 95 7.95 -0.73 -57.16
N PHE A 96 7.13 -1.08 -56.18
CA PHE A 96 5.87 -1.78 -56.37
C PHE A 96 4.77 -0.82 -56.83
N ALA A 97 3.70 -1.37 -57.41
CA ALA A 97 2.58 -0.59 -57.93
C ALA A 97 1.86 0.28 -56.89
N ASP A 98 1.93 -0.08 -55.61
CA ASP A 98 1.38 0.68 -54.48
C ASP A 98 2.31 1.80 -53.98
N GLY A 99 3.49 1.95 -54.59
CA GLY A 99 4.53 2.91 -54.23
C GLY A 99 5.49 2.41 -53.14
N ALA A 100 5.31 1.20 -52.60
CA ALA A 100 6.30 0.60 -51.71
C ALA A 100 7.61 0.36 -52.49
N THR A 101 8.74 0.40 -51.80
CA THR A 101 10.05 0.10 -52.40
C THR A 101 10.83 -0.90 -51.58
N TYR A 102 11.70 -1.66 -52.25
CA TYR A 102 12.78 -2.39 -51.60
C TYR A 102 14.08 -2.15 -52.35
N THR A 103 15.14 -1.83 -51.62
CA THR A 103 16.51 -1.70 -52.12
C THR A 103 17.43 -2.61 -51.32
N GLY A 104 18.04 -3.62 -51.96
CA GLY A 104 18.87 -4.57 -51.24
C GLY A 104 19.41 -5.70 -52.09
N ASN A 105 19.69 -6.87 -51.49
CA ASN A 105 20.17 -8.03 -52.22
C ASN A 105 19.01 -8.84 -52.82
N TRP A 106 19.31 -9.43 -53.96
CA TRP A 106 18.46 -10.32 -54.72
C TRP A 106 19.23 -11.58 -55.03
N VAL A 107 18.58 -12.74 -54.91
CA VAL A 107 19.14 -14.02 -55.35
C VAL A 107 18.01 -14.77 -56.06
N ASP A 108 18.24 -15.14 -57.32
CA ASP A 108 17.30 -15.89 -58.16
C ASP A 108 15.88 -15.29 -58.12
N GLY A 109 15.79 -13.98 -58.33
CA GLY A 109 14.53 -13.23 -58.34
C GLY A 109 13.89 -12.97 -56.97
N ALA A 110 14.44 -13.50 -55.88
CA ALA A 110 13.92 -13.32 -54.53
C ALA A 110 14.68 -12.24 -53.74
N ILE A 111 13.95 -11.47 -52.94
CA ILE A 111 14.52 -10.54 -51.95
C ILE A 111 15.22 -11.34 -50.85
N GLN A 112 16.52 -11.09 -50.65
CA GLN A 112 17.35 -11.81 -49.67
C GLN A 112 18.36 -10.87 -48.98
N GLY A 113 18.88 -11.30 -47.82
CA GLY A 113 19.94 -10.62 -47.09
C GLY A 113 19.58 -9.19 -46.68
N GLU A 114 20.59 -8.35 -46.49
CA GLU A 114 20.40 -6.96 -46.04
C GLU A 114 19.75 -6.05 -47.10
N GLY A 115 18.75 -5.29 -46.68
CA GLY A 115 18.11 -4.28 -47.52
C GLY A 115 17.29 -3.27 -46.73
N VAL A 116 16.70 -2.33 -47.48
CA VAL A 116 15.79 -1.30 -46.97
C VAL A 116 14.46 -1.44 -47.70
N ALA A 117 13.37 -1.58 -46.96
CA ALA A 117 12.01 -1.55 -47.49
C ALA A 117 11.27 -0.31 -46.97
N ASP A 118 10.73 0.50 -47.88
CA ASP A 118 9.80 1.57 -47.57
C ASP A 118 8.39 1.10 -47.96
N TYR A 119 7.52 0.87 -46.99
CA TYR A 119 6.16 0.38 -47.22
C TYR A 119 5.20 1.52 -47.57
N ALA A 120 4.13 1.19 -48.31
CA ALA A 120 3.11 2.17 -48.71
C ALA A 120 2.40 2.87 -47.52
N ASN A 121 2.41 2.25 -46.33
CA ASN A 121 1.90 2.86 -45.10
C ASN A 121 2.89 3.84 -44.43
N GLY A 122 4.05 4.10 -45.05
CA GLY A 122 5.13 4.95 -44.55
C GLY A 122 6.08 4.27 -43.56
N THR A 123 5.87 3.00 -43.22
CA THR A 123 6.81 2.25 -42.38
C THR A 123 8.08 1.97 -43.17
N ARG A 124 9.23 2.15 -42.54
CA ARG A 124 10.54 1.75 -43.07
C ARG A 124 11.06 0.55 -42.29
N TYR A 125 11.61 -0.43 -43.00
CA TYR A 125 12.41 -1.49 -42.41
C TYR A 125 13.81 -1.46 -43.01
N THR A 126 14.84 -1.57 -42.18
CA THR A 126 16.23 -1.75 -42.59
C THR A 126 16.79 -2.96 -41.87
N GLY A 127 17.20 -3.99 -42.60
CA GLY A 127 17.74 -5.20 -42.00
C GLY A 127 17.72 -6.40 -42.94
N ALA A 128 17.80 -7.57 -42.34
CA ALA A 128 17.89 -8.84 -43.04
C ALA A 128 16.53 -9.37 -43.52
N PHE A 129 16.52 -9.89 -44.74
CA PHE A 129 15.37 -10.52 -45.37
C PHE A 129 15.69 -11.96 -45.77
N THR A 130 14.70 -12.84 -45.63
CA THR A 130 14.70 -14.17 -46.26
C THR A 130 13.40 -14.32 -47.06
N ASN A 131 13.51 -14.47 -48.39
CA ASN A 131 12.36 -14.57 -49.29
C ASN A 131 11.32 -13.44 -49.08
N ALA A 132 11.78 -12.19 -49.09
CA ALA A 132 10.96 -10.99 -48.84
C ALA A 132 10.34 -10.84 -47.44
N ILE A 133 10.66 -11.73 -46.49
CA ILE A 133 10.20 -11.68 -45.10
C ILE A 133 11.34 -11.17 -44.21
N HIS A 134 11.05 -10.34 -43.20
CA HIS A 134 12.03 -9.91 -42.19
C HIS A 134 12.56 -11.13 -41.43
N ASP A 135 13.87 -11.38 -41.50
CA ASP A 135 14.47 -12.55 -40.88
C ASP A 135 15.94 -12.28 -40.55
N GLY A 136 16.28 -12.23 -39.25
CA GLY A 136 17.56 -11.76 -38.75
C GLY A 136 17.44 -10.47 -37.93
N GLN A 137 18.47 -9.62 -37.95
CA GLN A 137 18.44 -8.35 -37.23
C GLN A 137 17.87 -7.24 -38.13
N GLY A 138 17.11 -6.32 -37.54
CA GLY A 138 16.60 -5.18 -38.28
C GLY A 138 15.97 -4.09 -37.43
N ILE A 139 15.80 -2.94 -38.06
CA ILE A 139 15.19 -1.74 -37.51
C ILE A 139 13.92 -1.45 -38.28
N MET A 140 12.78 -1.38 -37.59
CA MET A 140 11.50 -0.96 -38.13
C MET A 140 11.11 0.40 -37.54
N GLU A 141 10.80 1.37 -38.40
CA GLU A 141 10.41 2.73 -38.06
C GLU A 141 9.05 3.05 -38.67
N ALA A 142 8.06 3.38 -37.84
CA ALA A 142 6.74 3.77 -38.29
C ALA A 142 6.59 5.31 -38.29
N PRO A 143 5.73 5.90 -39.14
CA PRO A 143 5.55 7.36 -39.21
C PRO A 143 5.08 8.01 -37.92
N ASN A 144 4.43 7.25 -37.02
CA ASN A 144 3.97 7.73 -35.73
C ASN A 144 5.09 7.87 -34.69
N GLY A 145 6.34 7.55 -35.04
CA GLY A 145 7.48 7.58 -34.13
C GLY A 145 7.74 6.26 -33.40
N TYR A 146 6.93 5.22 -33.62
CA TYR A 146 7.24 3.88 -33.13
C TYR A 146 8.48 3.34 -33.83
N ARG A 147 9.44 2.84 -33.05
CA ARG A 147 10.66 2.21 -33.56
C ARG A 147 10.91 0.89 -32.84
N TYR A 148 11.25 -0.14 -33.58
CA TYR A 148 11.75 -1.41 -33.05
C TYR A 148 13.12 -1.71 -33.64
N GLU A 149 14.06 -2.14 -32.82
CA GLU A 149 15.39 -2.59 -33.21
C GLU A 149 15.67 -3.91 -32.52
N GLY A 150 15.87 -4.98 -33.29
CA GLY A 150 16.13 -6.30 -32.70
C GLY A 150 15.95 -7.45 -33.67
N GLY A 151 15.79 -8.64 -33.09
CA GLY A 151 15.65 -9.89 -33.83
C GLY A 151 14.27 -10.08 -34.46
N TRP A 152 14.28 -10.72 -35.62
CA TRP A 152 13.13 -11.17 -36.39
C TRP A 152 13.35 -12.63 -36.79
N VAL A 153 12.31 -13.44 -36.71
CA VAL A 153 12.27 -14.80 -37.24
C VAL A 153 10.99 -14.93 -38.04
N GLN A 154 11.10 -15.13 -39.35
CA GLN A 154 9.94 -15.31 -40.24
C GLN A 154 8.88 -14.19 -40.07
N GLY A 155 9.33 -12.93 -39.97
CA GLY A 155 8.46 -11.76 -39.85
C GLY A 155 7.95 -11.49 -38.42
N VAL A 156 8.36 -12.29 -37.44
CA VAL A 156 7.95 -12.16 -36.04
C VAL A 156 9.11 -11.62 -35.20
N LYS A 157 8.86 -10.59 -34.39
CA LYS A 157 9.87 -10.05 -33.46
C LYS A 157 10.18 -11.08 -32.38
N GLN A 158 11.45 -11.40 -32.21
CA GLN A 158 11.96 -12.48 -31.36
C GLN A 158 13.33 -12.12 -30.77
N GLY A 159 13.66 -12.68 -29.60
CA GLY A 159 14.95 -12.48 -28.94
C GLY A 159 15.06 -11.11 -28.28
N GLU A 160 16.27 -10.58 -28.11
CA GLU A 160 16.47 -9.26 -27.51
C GLU A 160 16.10 -8.14 -28.50
N GLY A 161 15.46 -7.10 -27.98
CA GLY A 161 15.08 -5.94 -28.78
C GLY A 161 14.87 -4.67 -27.97
N ARG A 162 14.90 -3.54 -28.68
CA ARG A 162 14.62 -2.20 -28.18
C ARG A 162 13.41 -1.62 -28.88
N ILE A 163 12.43 -1.18 -28.11
CA ILE A 163 11.26 -0.45 -28.59
C ILE A 163 11.39 1.00 -28.14
N THR A 164 11.17 1.94 -29.04
CA THR A 164 10.88 3.35 -28.73
C THR A 164 9.44 3.62 -29.13
N TYR A 165 8.64 4.07 -28.17
CA TYR A 165 7.23 4.39 -28.36
C TYR A 165 7.05 5.86 -28.76
N PRO A 166 5.94 6.21 -29.42
CA PRO A 166 5.63 7.59 -29.81
C PRO A 166 5.61 8.62 -28.67
N ASP A 167 5.29 8.18 -27.45
CA ASP A 167 5.30 9.01 -26.25
C ASP A 167 6.71 9.28 -25.71
N GLY A 168 7.75 8.64 -26.27
CA GLY A 168 9.13 8.71 -25.80
C GLY A 168 9.51 7.59 -24.82
N SER A 169 8.57 6.73 -24.44
CA SER A 169 8.85 5.55 -23.62
C SER A 169 9.79 4.59 -24.36
N THR A 170 10.63 3.89 -23.62
CA THR A 170 11.58 2.92 -24.17
C THR A 170 11.48 1.59 -23.43
N TYR A 171 11.53 0.50 -24.19
CA TYR A 171 11.66 -0.85 -23.65
C TYR A 171 12.92 -1.50 -24.22
N GLU A 172 13.71 -2.14 -23.38
CA GLU A 172 14.90 -2.91 -23.77
C GLU A 172 14.85 -4.27 -23.06
N GLY A 173 14.75 -5.36 -23.83
CA GLY A 173 14.69 -6.71 -23.28
C GLY A 173 14.15 -7.75 -24.26
N GLY A 174 13.75 -8.89 -23.71
CA GLY A 174 13.28 -10.02 -24.49
C GLY A 174 11.96 -9.80 -25.24
N MET A 175 11.84 -10.44 -26.39
CA MET A 175 10.68 -10.43 -27.26
C MET A 175 10.35 -11.87 -27.66
N SER A 176 9.06 -12.19 -27.64
CA SER A 176 8.52 -13.46 -28.13
C SER A 176 7.19 -13.17 -28.80
N ASP A 177 6.98 -13.71 -29.99
CA ASP A 177 5.71 -13.62 -30.71
C ASP A 177 5.15 -12.20 -30.83
N ASN A 178 6.03 -11.24 -31.19
CA ASN A 178 5.74 -9.81 -31.30
C ASN A 178 5.43 -9.07 -29.99
N VAL A 179 5.50 -9.72 -28.83
CA VAL A 179 5.26 -9.11 -27.52
C VAL A 179 6.52 -9.11 -26.65
N ARG A 180 6.56 -8.22 -25.66
CA ARG A 180 7.62 -8.17 -24.65
C ARG A 180 7.54 -9.44 -23.79
N SER A 181 8.69 -10.02 -23.48
CA SER A 181 8.80 -11.29 -22.75
C SER A 181 10.15 -11.43 -22.05
N GLY A 182 10.26 -12.32 -21.07
CA GLY A 182 11.53 -12.53 -20.37
C GLY A 182 11.95 -11.30 -19.57
N VAL A 183 13.25 -11.09 -19.41
CA VAL A 183 13.75 -9.95 -18.63
C VAL A 183 13.81 -8.70 -19.51
N GLY A 184 13.36 -7.56 -18.98
CA GLY A 184 13.45 -6.30 -19.70
C GLY A 184 13.22 -5.08 -18.84
N THR A 185 13.67 -3.93 -19.35
CA THR A 185 13.53 -2.63 -18.71
C THR A 185 12.62 -1.72 -19.52
N LEU A 186 11.56 -1.21 -18.91
CA LEU A 186 10.74 -0.11 -19.42
C LEU A 186 11.15 1.19 -18.72
N ARG A 187 11.29 2.27 -19.49
CA ARG A 187 11.48 3.64 -19.00
C ARG A 187 10.50 4.56 -19.69
N THR A 188 9.73 5.31 -18.93
CA THR A 188 8.79 6.32 -19.45
C THR A 188 9.37 7.73 -19.22
N PRO A 189 8.97 8.74 -20.02
CA PRO A 189 9.46 10.11 -19.85
C PRO A 189 9.04 10.78 -18.54
N ASP A 190 7.95 10.32 -17.92
CA ASP A 190 7.45 10.82 -16.63
C ASP A 190 8.24 10.27 -15.42
N GLY A 191 9.23 9.41 -15.67
CA GLY A 191 10.14 8.89 -14.64
C GLY A 191 9.82 7.48 -14.15
N LEU A 192 8.70 6.87 -14.57
CA LEU A 192 8.45 5.47 -14.25
C LEU A 192 9.50 4.57 -14.90
N THR A 193 10.07 3.67 -14.10
CA THR A 193 11.02 2.66 -14.55
C THR A 193 10.58 1.30 -14.02
N TYR A 194 10.53 0.30 -14.88
CA TYR A 194 10.35 -1.09 -14.46
C TYR A 194 11.47 -1.94 -15.02
N ALA A 195 12.21 -2.62 -14.16
CA ALA A 195 13.21 -3.61 -14.54
C ALA A 195 12.83 -4.95 -13.92
N GLY A 196 12.43 -5.91 -14.73
CA GLY A 196 11.92 -7.19 -14.22
C GLY A 196 11.47 -8.13 -15.31
N THR A 197 10.67 -9.11 -14.91
CA THR A 197 10.18 -10.15 -15.81
C THR A 197 8.91 -9.69 -16.55
N TRP A 198 8.79 -10.12 -17.80
CA TRP A 198 7.70 -9.82 -18.71
C TRP A 198 7.11 -11.13 -19.21
N GLU A 199 5.79 -11.22 -19.19
CA GLU A 199 5.06 -12.36 -19.73
C GLU A 199 3.85 -11.83 -20.51
N ASN A 200 3.69 -12.31 -21.76
CA ASN A 200 2.62 -11.89 -22.67
C ASN A 200 2.48 -10.36 -22.79
N GLY A 201 3.61 -9.64 -22.82
CA GLY A 201 3.63 -8.19 -22.92
C GLY A 201 3.33 -7.42 -21.63
N GLN A 202 3.11 -8.09 -20.50
CA GLN A 202 2.79 -7.50 -19.19
C GLN A 202 3.93 -7.71 -18.19
N MET A 203 4.08 -6.79 -17.24
CA MET A 203 5.00 -6.93 -16.11
C MET A 203 4.51 -8.08 -15.22
N ASN A 204 5.32 -9.10 -15.04
CA ASN A 204 4.97 -10.34 -14.32
C ASN A 204 6.20 -10.91 -13.63
N GLY A 205 6.04 -11.59 -12.51
CA GLY A 205 7.15 -12.12 -11.72
C GLY A 205 7.95 -11.02 -11.02
N GLU A 206 9.18 -11.34 -10.62
CA GLU A 206 10.04 -10.43 -9.86
C GLU A 206 10.50 -9.22 -10.68
N GLY A 207 10.54 -8.05 -10.03
CA GLY A 207 11.10 -6.84 -10.61
C GLY A 207 11.19 -5.68 -9.64
N VAL A 208 11.83 -4.61 -10.13
CA VAL A 208 11.92 -3.31 -9.46
C VAL A 208 11.12 -2.29 -10.25
N LEU A 209 10.10 -1.70 -9.62
CA LEU A 209 9.26 -0.64 -10.16
C LEU A 209 9.53 0.66 -9.41
N THR A 210 10.14 1.63 -10.09
CA THR A 210 10.21 3.02 -9.64
C THR A 210 9.06 3.79 -10.25
N GLN A 211 8.22 4.40 -9.42
CA GLN A 211 7.11 5.25 -9.85
C GLN A 211 7.58 6.69 -10.12
N ALA A 212 6.78 7.44 -10.88
CA ALA A 212 7.06 8.85 -11.19
C ALA A 212 7.17 9.75 -9.95
N ASN A 213 6.50 9.40 -8.84
CA ASN A 213 6.59 10.12 -7.58
C ASN A 213 7.88 9.82 -6.78
N GLY A 214 8.69 8.85 -7.21
CA GLY A 214 9.91 8.41 -6.54
C GLY A 214 9.74 7.17 -5.64
N ASP A 215 8.53 6.63 -5.49
CA ASP A 215 8.31 5.38 -4.76
C ASP A 215 8.99 4.23 -5.50
N VAL A 216 9.70 3.37 -4.77
CA VAL A 216 10.39 2.20 -5.32
C VAL A 216 9.78 0.95 -4.71
N TYR A 217 9.23 0.09 -5.57
CA TYR A 217 8.79 -1.25 -5.22
C TYR A 217 9.79 -2.29 -5.73
N GLU A 218 10.09 -3.28 -4.91
CA GLU A 218 10.86 -4.47 -5.26
C GLU A 218 10.06 -5.70 -4.81
N GLY A 219 9.74 -6.60 -5.75
CA GLY A 219 9.02 -7.83 -5.46
C GLY A 219 8.27 -8.39 -6.66
N SER A 220 7.31 -9.27 -6.38
CA SER A 220 6.51 -9.97 -7.38
C SER A 220 5.39 -9.08 -7.97
N LEU A 221 5.24 -9.11 -9.30
CA LEU A 221 4.10 -8.52 -10.00
C LEU A 221 3.29 -9.58 -10.74
N SER A 222 2.00 -9.32 -10.92
CA SER A 222 1.09 -10.09 -11.75
C SER A 222 0.23 -9.14 -12.57
N GLY A 223 0.37 -9.16 -13.90
CA GLY A 223 -0.37 -8.29 -14.81
C GLY A 223 -0.15 -6.80 -14.55
N GLY A 224 1.05 -6.41 -14.11
CA GLY A 224 1.37 -5.02 -13.73
C GLY A 224 0.98 -4.60 -12.32
N LYS A 225 0.36 -5.49 -11.52
CA LYS A 225 0.00 -5.23 -10.13
C LYS A 225 0.95 -5.92 -9.17
N ARG A 226 1.30 -5.29 -8.05
CA ARG A 226 2.06 -5.90 -6.95
C ARG A 226 1.28 -7.07 -6.37
N GLN A 227 1.97 -8.19 -6.15
CA GLN A 227 1.39 -9.46 -5.71
C GLN A 227 2.43 -10.24 -4.89
N GLY A 228 2.01 -10.97 -3.86
CA GLY A 228 2.92 -11.75 -3.04
C GLY A 228 3.84 -10.86 -2.21
N GLU A 229 5.03 -11.35 -1.86
CA GLU A 229 5.96 -10.58 -1.03
C GLU A 229 6.60 -9.43 -1.82
N GLY A 230 6.81 -8.31 -1.14
CA GLY A 230 7.61 -7.23 -1.68
C GLY A 230 7.90 -6.13 -0.67
N ARG A 231 8.74 -5.20 -1.11
CA ARG A 231 9.19 -4.05 -0.34
C ARG A 231 8.91 -2.78 -1.11
N VAL A 232 8.35 -1.79 -0.42
CA VAL A 232 8.19 -0.42 -0.91
C VAL A 232 9.07 0.49 -0.09
N VAL A 233 9.86 1.33 -0.76
CA VAL A 233 10.47 2.53 -0.21
C VAL A 233 9.72 3.71 -0.79
N TYR A 234 8.98 4.42 0.06
CA TYR A 234 8.22 5.59 -0.35
C TYR A 234 9.15 6.78 -0.55
N ALA A 235 8.75 7.74 -1.39
CA ALA A 235 9.52 8.94 -1.66
C ALA A 235 9.81 9.80 -0.41
N ASN A 236 8.96 9.69 0.62
CA ASN A 236 9.16 10.34 1.92
C ASN A 236 10.16 9.61 2.83
N GLY A 237 10.67 8.44 2.41
CA GLY A 237 11.60 7.59 3.14
C GLY A 237 10.95 6.53 4.02
N ASP A 238 9.62 6.52 4.15
CA ASP A 238 8.91 5.45 4.85
C ASP A 238 9.09 4.13 4.08
N THR A 239 8.95 3.00 4.77
CA THR A 239 9.06 1.69 4.14
C THR A 239 7.92 0.78 4.52
N TYR A 240 7.52 -0.07 3.57
CA TYR A 240 6.67 -1.22 3.82
C TYR A 240 7.37 -2.48 3.32
N GLU A 241 7.35 -3.55 4.09
CA GLU A 241 7.84 -4.87 3.68
C GLU A 241 6.84 -5.93 4.10
N GLY A 242 6.31 -6.69 3.14
CA GLY A 242 5.33 -7.73 3.39
C GLY A 242 4.52 -8.10 2.15
N SER A 243 3.41 -8.77 2.41
CA SER A 243 2.55 -9.37 1.41
C SER A 243 1.64 -8.34 0.70
N PHE A 244 1.42 -8.54 -0.60
CA PHE A 244 0.52 -7.78 -1.46
C PHE A 244 -0.50 -8.69 -2.14
N ASP A 245 -1.71 -8.18 -2.34
CA ASP A 245 -2.72 -8.78 -3.21
C ASP A 245 -3.38 -7.68 -4.05
N ASN A 246 -3.33 -7.82 -5.38
CA ASN A 246 -3.93 -6.87 -6.31
C ASN A 246 -3.56 -5.39 -6.03
N ASP A 247 -2.26 -5.10 -5.91
CA ASP A 247 -1.70 -3.78 -5.56
C ASP A 247 -1.92 -3.29 -4.12
N LEU A 248 -2.68 -4.01 -3.29
CA LEU A 248 -2.95 -3.62 -1.92
C LEU A 248 -2.07 -4.41 -0.95
N ARG A 249 -1.60 -3.76 0.12
CA ARG A 249 -0.98 -4.47 1.25
C ARG A 249 -2.01 -5.45 1.81
N HIS A 250 -1.65 -6.72 1.92
CA HIS A 250 -2.58 -7.76 2.32
C HIS A 250 -1.82 -8.94 2.91
N GLY A 251 -2.21 -9.47 4.06
CA GLY A 251 -1.49 -10.54 4.75
C GLY A 251 -0.64 -9.98 5.88
N GLN A 252 0.60 -10.43 6.02
CA GLN A 252 1.51 -9.93 7.07
C GLN A 252 2.46 -8.88 6.50
N GLY A 253 2.80 -7.87 7.28
CA GLY A 253 3.78 -6.88 6.86
C GLY A 253 4.22 -5.91 7.94
N THR A 254 5.36 -5.29 7.69
CA THR A 254 5.97 -4.27 8.53
C THR A 254 5.92 -2.93 7.82
N PHE A 255 5.36 -1.91 8.47
CA PHE A 255 5.49 -0.52 8.06
C PHE A 255 6.45 0.19 9.01
N THR A 256 7.40 0.95 8.46
CA THR A 256 8.37 1.75 9.23
C THR A 256 8.33 3.18 8.71
N GLY A 257 7.83 4.08 9.56
CA GLY A 257 7.84 5.51 9.32
C GLY A 257 9.18 6.12 9.71
N THR A 258 9.61 7.13 8.95
CA THR A 258 10.81 7.93 9.23
C THR A 258 10.75 8.70 10.56
N ASN A 259 9.54 8.89 11.11
CA ASN A 259 9.30 9.49 12.41
C ASN A 259 9.50 8.51 13.60
N GLY A 260 9.88 7.25 13.35
CA GLY A 260 10.03 6.21 14.37
C GLY A 260 8.77 5.40 14.65
N TYR A 261 7.64 5.69 13.97
CA TYR A 261 6.46 4.84 14.01
C TYR A 261 6.75 3.51 13.32
N VAL A 262 6.49 2.39 13.98
CA VAL A 262 6.64 1.04 13.39
C VAL A 262 5.36 0.26 13.64
N TYR A 263 4.80 -0.33 12.60
CA TYR A 263 3.72 -1.31 12.71
C TYR A 263 4.21 -2.66 12.19
N VAL A 264 3.93 -3.73 12.92
CA VAL A 264 4.16 -5.12 12.50
C VAL A 264 2.87 -5.89 12.75
N GLY A 265 2.26 -6.44 11.70
CA GLY A 265 1.05 -7.24 11.86
C GLY A 265 0.28 -7.47 10.59
N ALA A 266 -1.00 -7.78 10.77
CA ALA A 266 -1.90 -8.09 9.68
C ALA A 266 -2.39 -6.85 8.90
N TRP A 267 -2.61 -7.06 7.61
CA TRP A 267 -3.10 -6.09 6.64
C TRP A 267 -4.23 -6.69 5.82
N VAL A 268 -5.29 -5.93 5.57
CA VAL A 268 -6.41 -6.33 4.71
C VAL A 268 -6.77 -5.16 3.80
N GLU A 269 -6.64 -5.36 2.49
CA GLU A 269 -6.99 -4.36 1.46
C GLU A 269 -6.34 -2.99 1.70
N GLY A 270 -5.07 -2.99 2.11
CA GLY A 270 -4.29 -1.77 2.35
C GLY A 270 -4.40 -1.19 3.75
N ARG A 271 -5.32 -1.70 4.60
CA ARG A 271 -5.56 -1.26 5.98
C ARG A 271 -4.92 -2.19 7.00
N ILE A 272 -4.53 -1.64 8.14
CA ILE A 272 -4.14 -2.39 9.33
C ILE A 272 -5.39 -3.01 9.94
N GLU A 273 -5.40 -4.34 10.07
CA GLU A 273 -6.57 -5.11 10.49
C GLU A 273 -6.11 -6.41 11.20
N GLY A 274 -6.79 -6.82 12.27
CA GLY A 274 -6.45 -8.04 13.01
C GLY A 274 -5.32 -7.82 14.03
N ASP A 275 -4.55 -8.85 14.35
CA ASP A 275 -3.49 -8.76 15.36
C ASP A 275 -2.25 -8.02 14.85
N GLY A 276 -1.67 -7.18 15.71
CA GLY A 276 -0.43 -6.48 15.41
C GLY A 276 0.23 -5.82 16.61
N GLN A 277 1.36 -5.18 16.33
CA GLN A 277 2.14 -4.39 17.27
C GLN A 277 2.48 -3.03 16.65
N VAL A 278 2.24 -1.95 17.40
CA VAL A 278 2.72 -0.60 17.08
C VAL A 278 3.80 -0.20 18.06
N THR A 279 4.90 0.34 17.57
CA THR A 279 5.85 1.15 18.33
C THR A 279 5.69 2.60 17.90
N TYR A 280 5.34 3.47 18.85
CA TYR A 280 5.11 4.88 18.61
C TYR A 280 6.43 5.69 18.66
N PRO A 281 6.47 6.89 18.03
CA PRO A 281 7.65 7.76 18.05
C PRO A 281 8.18 8.13 19.44
N ASP A 282 7.31 8.14 20.46
CA ASP A 282 7.71 8.41 21.85
C ASP A 282 8.40 7.19 22.51
N GLY A 283 8.30 5.99 21.91
CA GLY A 283 8.81 4.73 22.45
C GLY A 283 7.73 3.89 23.13
N SER A 284 6.48 4.37 23.21
CA SER A 284 5.35 3.57 23.69
C SER A 284 5.07 2.41 22.74
N VAL A 285 4.60 1.29 23.27
CA VAL A 285 4.32 0.07 22.48
C VAL A 285 2.90 -0.40 22.74
N TYR A 286 2.12 -0.58 21.69
CA TYR A 286 0.82 -1.24 21.74
C TYR A 286 0.90 -2.62 21.07
N VAL A 287 0.32 -3.63 21.70
CA VAL A 287 0.14 -4.98 21.14
C VAL A 287 -1.31 -5.39 21.32
N GLY A 288 -2.00 -5.73 20.24
CA GLY A 288 -3.41 -6.10 20.30
C GLY A 288 -4.07 -6.17 18.94
N THR A 289 -5.40 -6.12 18.94
CA THR A 289 -6.21 -6.16 17.74
C THR A 289 -6.44 -4.77 17.14
N PHE A 290 -6.61 -4.72 15.83
CA PHE A 290 -6.86 -3.53 15.04
C PHE A 290 -8.06 -3.72 14.10
N LYS A 291 -8.72 -2.61 13.82
CA LYS A 291 -9.78 -2.50 12.82
C LYS A 291 -9.76 -1.12 12.19
N ASP A 292 -9.85 -1.06 10.86
CA ASP A 292 -9.88 0.20 10.10
C ASP A 292 -8.74 1.16 10.50
N ASP A 293 -7.51 0.62 10.58
CA ASP A 293 -6.28 1.34 10.96
C ASP A 293 -6.17 1.78 12.43
N LEU A 294 -7.13 1.42 13.28
CA LEU A 294 -7.20 1.83 14.69
C LEU A 294 -7.15 0.63 15.64
N ALA A 295 -6.62 0.84 16.85
CA ALA A 295 -6.72 -0.15 17.92
C ALA A 295 -8.19 -0.41 18.26
N ASP A 296 -8.64 -1.65 18.17
CA ASP A 296 -10.04 -2.03 18.34
C ASP A 296 -10.11 -3.48 18.82
N GLY A 297 -10.87 -3.77 19.87
CA GLY A 297 -10.94 -5.07 20.52
C GLY A 297 -10.12 -5.13 21.81
N GLN A 298 -9.14 -6.04 21.91
CA GLN A 298 -8.33 -6.24 23.11
C GLN A 298 -6.87 -5.90 22.83
N GLY A 299 -6.22 -5.22 23.77
CA GLY A 299 -4.82 -4.87 23.60
C GLY A 299 -4.17 -4.29 24.84
N LYS A 300 -2.84 -4.24 24.80
CA LYS A 300 -1.99 -3.71 25.84
C LYS A 300 -1.11 -2.60 25.30
N ILE A 301 -1.17 -1.43 25.92
CA ILE A 301 -0.21 -0.35 25.72
C ILE A 301 0.76 -0.29 26.90
N THR A 302 2.05 -0.17 26.59
CA THR A 302 3.14 0.07 27.55
C THR A 302 3.78 1.41 27.21
N TYR A 303 3.72 2.35 28.14
CA TYR A 303 4.31 3.68 28.00
C TYR A 303 5.78 3.67 28.42
N VAL A 304 6.53 4.69 27.97
CA VAL A 304 7.96 4.86 28.25
C VAL A 304 8.27 4.95 29.74
N ASP A 305 7.36 5.56 30.52
CA ASP A 305 7.50 5.71 31.97
C ASP A 305 7.24 4.40 32.74
N GLY A 306 6.81 3.34 32.05
CA GLY A 306 6.44 2.05 32.62
C GLY A 306 4.96 1.93 33.00
N ALA A 307 4.14 2.97 32.79
CA ALA A 307 2.71 2.83 32.90
C ALA A 307 2.19 1.84 31.85
N THR A 308 1.13 1.11 32.18
CA THR A 308 0.48 0.20 31.22
C THR A 308 -1.03 0.29 31.32
N TYR A 309 -1.69 -0.02 30.21
CA TYR A 309 -3.10 -0.37 30.19
C TYR A 309 -3.28 -1.65 29.39
N GLU A 310 -4.06 -2.59 29.90
CA GLU A 310 -4.40 -3.87 29.26
C GLU A 310 -5.91 -4.09 29.36
N GLY A 311 -6.62 -4.12 28.22
CA GLY A 311 -8.07 -4.24 28.22
C GLY A 311 -8.71 -3.89 26.87
N GLY A 312 -9.95 -3.40 26.93
CA GLY A 312 -10.75 -3.03 25.77
C GLY A 312 -10.33 -1.73 25.07
N TRP A 313 -10.47 -1.75 23.74
CA TRP A 313 -10.25 -0.63 22.83
C TRP A 313 -11.40 -0.54 21.83
N SER A 314 -11.78 0.67 21.46
CA SER A 314 -12.77 0.96 20.42
C SER A 314 -12.33 2.21 19.68
N GLU A 315 -12.24 2.12 18.35
CA GLU A 315 -11.88 3.25 17.47
C GLU A 315 -10.61 4.01 17.94
N GLY A 316 -9.59 3.26 18.38
CA GLY A 316 -8.31 3.82 18.83
C GLY A 316 -8.29 4.36 20.26
N VAL A 317 -9.40 4.22 21.00
CA VAL A 317 -9.54 4.76 22.36
C VAL A 317 -9.84 3.64 23.36
N ILE A 318 -9.21 3.72 24.53
CA ILE A 318 -9.46 2.84 25.68
C ILE A 318 -10.95 2.91 26.06
N ASN A 319 -11.65 1.77 25.95
CA ASN A 319 -13.09 1.65 26.20
C ASN A 319 -13.44 0.21 26.63
N GLY A 320 -14.34 0.08 27.61
CA GLY A 320 -14.73 -1.22 28.17
C GLY A 320 -13.91 -1.58 29.42
N GLU A 321 -13.81 -2.87 29.73
CA GLU A 321 -13.10 -3.33 30.92
C GLU A 321 -11.58 -3.40 30.69
N GLY A 322 -10.79 -3.07 31.72
CA GLY A 322 -9.35 -3.18 31.64
C GLY A 322 -8.61 -2.97 32.96
N ARG A 323 -7.29 -3.04 32.89
CA ARG A 323 -6.36 -2.85 34.01
C ARG A 323 -5.31 -1.81 33.64
N ALA A 324 -5.26 -0.71 34.38
CA ALA A 324 -4.20 0.29 34.29
C ALA A 324 -3.23 0.15 35.47
N THR A 325 -1.93 0.19 35.19
CA THR A 325 -0.87 0.18 36.21
C THR A 325 0.07 1.36 36.02
N TYR A 326 0.47 2.00 37.10
CA TYR A 326 1.30 3.20 37.05
C TYR A 326 2.63 3.00 37.81
N PRO A 327 3.69 3.76 37.48
CA PRO A 327 5.02 3.60 38.09
C PRO A 327 5.05 3.84 39.61
N ASN A 328 4.09 4.61 40.14
CA ASN A 328 3.92 4.83 41.59
C ASN A 328 3.28 3.63 42.33
N GLY A 329 2.97 2.54 41.61
CA GLY A 329 2.29 1.36 42.13
C GLY A 329 0.77 1.49 42.18
N LEU A 330 0.18 2.58 41.68
CA LEU A 330 -1.26 2.70 41.52
C LEU A 330 -1.73 1.67 40.49
N VAL A 331 -2.81 0.97 40.83
CA VAL A 331 -3.51 0.04 39.94
C VAL A 331 -4.98 0.40 39.91
N TYR A 332 -5.56 0.45 38.72
CA TYR A 332 -7.00 0.51 38.52
C TYR A 332 -7.47 -0.69 37.69
N GLU A 333 -8.51 -1.37 38.14
CA GLU A 333 -9.14 -2.50 37.45
C GLU A 333 -10.66 -2.26 37.40
N GLY A 334 -11.22 -2.17 36.20
CA GLY A 334 -12.66 -1.91 36.00
C GLY A 334 -12.97 -1.29 34.66
N GLY A 335 -14.11 -0.60 34.59
CA GLY A 335 -14.63 0.00 33.37
C GLY A 335 -13.92 1.30 32.96
N PHE A 336 -13.85 1.49 31.65
CA PHE A 336 -13.32 2.69 31.00
C PHE A 336 -14.28 3.20 29.94
N LEU A 337 -14.40 4.52 29.85
CA LEU A 337 -15.10 5.22 28.78
C LEU A 337 -14.26 6.41 28.34
N ASN A 338 -13.90 6.46 27.06
CA ASN A 338 -13.04 7.50 26.49
C ASN A 338 -11.74 7.73 27.28
N ALA A 339 -11.05 6.62 27.60
CA ALA A 339 -9.82 6.58 28.39
C ALA A 339 -9.92 7.09 29.85
N GLN A 340 -11.13 7.21 30.39
CA GLN A 340 -11.37 7.58 31.78
C GLN A 340 -12.04 6.44 32.55
N ASN A 341 -11.70 6.28 33.83
CA ASN A 341 -12.37 5.35 34.73
C ASN A 341 -13.87 5.63 34.73
N HIS A 342 -14.68 4.60 34.51
CA HIS A 342 -16.13 4.72 34.37
C HIS A 342 -16.84 3.42 34.78
N GLY A 343 -18.07 3.52 35.28
CA GLY A 343 -18.80 2.34 35.75
C GLY A 343 -18.17 1.80 37.04
N PHE A 344 -18.15 0.48 37.25
CA PHE A 344 -17.58 -0.09 38.47
C PHE A 344 -16.08 -0.33 38.33
N GLY A 345 -15.30 -0.06 39.38
CA GLY A 345 -13.87 -0.36 39.37
C GLY A 345 -13.19 -0.28 40.74
N VAL A 346 -12.01 -0.88 40.80
CA VAL A 346 -11.15 -0.99 41.99
C VAL A 346 -9.85 -0.22 41.74
N MET A 347 -9.59 0.79 42.56
CA MET A 347 -8.32 1.51 42.60
C MET A 347 -7.53 1.11 43.84
N THR A 348 -6.28 0.69 43.68
CA THR A 348 -5.38 0.31 44.78
C THR A 348 -4.08 1.11 44.67
N PHE A 349 -3.63 1.69 45.78
CA PHE A 349 -2.34 2.37 45.89
C PHE A 349 -1.35 1.51 46.68
N SER A 350 -0.06 1.76 46.45
CA SER A 350 1.04 1.08 47.13
C SER A 350 1.13 1.37 48.62
N ASP A 351 0.53 2.47 49.09
CA ASP A 351 0.43 2.84 50.52
C ASP A 351 -0.68 2.08 51.27
N GLY A 352 -1.48 1.26 50.57
CA GLY A 352 -2.59 0.51 51.13
C GLY A 352 -3.95 1.17 50.97
N TYR A 353 -4.04 2.41 50.44
CA TYR A 353 -5.33 2.99 50.10
C TYR A 353 -6.00 2.18 48.98
N ARG A 354 -7.27 1.85 49.17
CA ARG A 354 -8.09 1.11 48.21
C ARG A 354 -9.47 1.73 48.10
N TYR A 355 -9.96 1.91 46.88
CA TYR A 355 -11.35 2.25 46.60
C TYR A 355 -11.98 1.20 45.70
N GLU A 356 -13.18 0.78 46.01
CA GLU A 356 -13.99 -0.13 45.20
C GLU A 356 -15.41 0.43 45.11
N GLY A 357 -15.87 0.76 43.90
CA GLY A 357 -17.17 1.39 43.72
C GLY A 357 -17.38 1.93 42.32
N GLU A 358 -18.39 2.79 42.19
CA GLU A 358 -18.75 3.42 40.92
C GLU A 358 -17.86 4.62 40.57
N TRP A 359 -17.68 4.85 39.28
CA TRP A 359 -16.85 5.88 38.68
C TRP A 359 -17.61 6.59 37.57
N GLN A 360 -17.44 7.90 37.49
CA GLN A 360 -17.96 8.73 36.42
C GLN A 360 -16.92 9.82 36.09
N ASP A 361 -16.58 9.94 34.81
CA ASP A 361 -15.62 10.93 34.29
C ASP A 361 -14.29 10.96 35.08
N GLY A 362 -13.77 9.76 35.40
CA GLY A 362 -12.52 9.60 36.13
C GLY A 362 -12.60 9.88 37.64
N LEU A 363 -13.79 10.18 38.18
CA LEU A 363 -14.01 10.50 39.59
C LEU A 363 -14.87 9.42 40.27
N ARG A 364 -14.61 9.19 41.56
CA ARG A 364 -15.49 8.35 42.40
C ARG A 364 -16.91 8.93 42.38
N HIS A 365 -17.88 8.08 42.11
CA HIS A 365 -19.30 8.43 42.01
C HIS A 365 -20.14 7.30 42.61
N GLY A 366 -21.45 7.50 42.80
CA GLY A 366 -22.37 6.43 43.18
C GLY A 366 -22.01 5.81 44.53
N GLN A 367 -22.21 4.50 44.68
CA GLN A 367 -21.84 3.78 45.90
C GLN A 367 -20.40 3.26 45.84
N GLY A 368 -19.70 3.29 46.97
CA GLY A 368 -18.37 2.70 47.05
C GLY A 368 -17.84 2.51 48.47
N LYS A 369 -16.74 1.77 48.55
CA LYS A 369 -15.97 1.47 49.74
C LYS A 369 -14.55 2.01 49.60
N ALA A 370 -14.14 2.92 50.49
CA ALA A 370 -12.77 3.39 50.63
C ALA A 370 -12.12 2.79 51.88
N THR A 371 -10.99 2.13 51.73
CA THR A 371 -10.12 1.63 52.80
C THR A 371 -8.83 2.44 52.79
N TYR A 372 -8.49 3.05 53.91
CA TYR A 372 -7.32 3.91 54.07
C TYR A 372 -6.14 3.12 54.66
N ALA A 373 -4.93 3.64 54.49
CA ALA A 373 -3.69 3.00 54.94
C ALA A 373 -3.63 2.74 56.46
N ASP A 374 -4.33 3.55 57.26
CA ASP A 374 -4.43 3.40 58.72
C ASP A 374 -5.45 2.31 59.15
N GLY A 375 -6.19 1.73 58.21
CA GLY A 375 -7.29 0.79 58.48
C GLY A 375 -8.66 1.44 58.58
N THR A 376 -8.77 2.77 58.45
CA THR A 376 -10.06 3.46 58.36
C THR A 376 -10.83 2.95 57.14
N VAL A 377 -12.14 2.76 57.29
CA VAL A 377 -13.04 2.33 56.21
C VAL A 377 -14.22 3.28 56.11
N TYR A 378 -14.53 3.72 54.89
CA TYR A 378 -15.77 4.42 54.57
C TYR A 378 -16.57 3.61 53.54
N GLU A 379 -17.87 3.44 53.77
CA GLU A 379 -18.82 2.82 52.84
C GLU A 379 -20.02 3.75 52.66
N GLY A 380 -20.30 4.20 51.44
CA GLY A 380 -21.42 5.11 51.18
C GLY A 380 -21.37 5.80 49.82
N GLY A 381 -22.13 6.89 49.70
CA GLY A 381 -22.27 7.64 48.47
C GLY A 381 -21.09 8.58 48.15
N PHE A 382 -20.84 8.76 46.85
CA PHE A 382 -19.87 9.70 46.31
C PHE A 382 -20.48 10.53 45.18
N ILE A 383 -20.15 11.83 45.15
CA ILE A 383 -20.40 12.71 43.99
C ILE A 383 -19.12 13.50 43.70
N ALA A 384 -18.66 13.45 42.45
CA ALA A 384 -17.47 14.15 41.97
C ALA A 384 -16.23 13.96 42.89
N GLY A 385 -16.03 12.73 43.36
CA GLY A 385 -14.91 12.37 44.22
C GLY A 385 -15.10 12.69 45.71
N GLN A 386 -16.15 13.38 46.12
CA GLN A 386 -16.44 13.69 47.54
C GLN A 386 -17.45 12.72 48.12
N ARG A 387 -17.34 12.42 49.42
CA ARG A 387 -18.37 11.67 50.16
C ARG A 387 -19.64 12.50 50.21
N GLU A 388 -20.77 11.90 49.87
CA GLU A 388 -22.04 12.58 49.69
C GLU A 388 -23.21 11.64 49.99
N GLY A 389 -24.31 12.15 50.55
CA GLY A 389 -25.48 11.35 50.89
C GLY A 389 -25.25 10.48 52.14
N MET A 390 -25.84 9.29 52.19
CA MET A 390 -25.71 8.40 53.35
C MET A 390 -24.42 7.58 53.27
N GLY A 391 -23.73 7.44 54.40
CA GLY A 391 -22.54 6.59 54.50
C GLY A 391 -22.12 6.29 55.93
N SER A 392 -21.28 5.28 56.08
CA SER A 392 -20.67 4.85 57.33
C SER A 392 -19.15 4.98 57.26
N ILE A 393 -18.52 5.51 58.30
CA ILE A 393 -17.07 5.53 58.49
C ILE A 393 -16.72 4.81 59.79
N THR A 394 -15.69 3.97 59.77
CA THR A 394 -15.08 3.35 60.95
C THR A 394 -13.59 3.68 60.92
N MET A 395 -13.11 4.42 61.90
CA MET A 395 -11.71 4.84 62.04
C MET A 395 -10.92 3.86 62.90
N ALA A 396 -9.60 3.84 62.69
CA ALA A 396 -8.69 2.96 63.41
C ALA A 396 -8.60 3.25 64.92
N ASP A 397 -8.92 4.49 65.34
CA ASP A 397 -8.93 4.91 66.75
C ASP A 397 -10.21 4.47 67.50
N GLY A 398 -11.15 3.82 66.83
CA GLY A 398 -12.41 3.34 67.39
C GLY A 398 -13.58 4.31 67.21
N PHE A 399 -13.38 5.49 66.61
CA PHE A 399 -14.50 6.34 66.21
C PHE A 399 -15.26 5.71 65.03
N SER A 400 -16.59 5.73 65.07
CA SER A 400 -17.43 5.38 63.92
C SER A 400 -18.60 6.34 63.75
N TYR A 401 -19.01 6.61 62.52
CA TYR A 401 -20.20 7.41 62.23
C TYR A 401 -21.02 6.80 61.11
N THR A 402 -22.33 6.76 61.26
CA THR A 402 -23.28 6.37 60.20
C THR A 402 -24.34 7.46 60.06
N GLY A 403 -24.45 8.08 58.89
CA GLY A 403 -25.40 9.16 58.64
C GLY A 403 -25.12 9.93 57.36
N GLY A 404 -25.56 11.18 57.31
CA GLY A 404 -25.42 12.07 56.15
C GLY A 404 -24.03 12.67 55.95
N TRP A 405 -23.72 12.97 54.68
CA TRP A 405 -22.49 13.57 54.20
C TRP A 405 -22.79 14.61 53.13
N ILE A 406 -22.14 15.78 53.20
CA ILE A 406 -22.17 16.81 52.17
C ILE A 406 -20.75 17.33 51.94
N GLY A 407 -20.27 17.30 50.70
CA GLY A 407 -18.95 17.84 50.35
C GLY A 407 -17.81 17.23 51.14
N GLY A 408 -17.91 15.93 51.47
CA GLY A 408 -16.90 15.21 52.23
C GLY A 408 -16.97 15.40 53.75
N GLN A 409 -17.90 16.19 54.28
CA GLN A 409 -18.06 16.43 55.72
C GLN A 409 -19.31 15.71 56.25
N ILE A 410 -19.27 15.29 57.53
CA ILE A 410 -20.44 14.77 58.23
C ILE A 410 -21.48 15.89 58.34
N ASP A 411 -22.67 15.68 57.80
CA ASP A 411 -23.73 16.70 57.73
C ASP A 411 -25.11 16.04 57.66
N GLY A 412 -26.11 16.57 58.36
CA GLY A 412 -27.44 15.97 58.49
C GLY A 412 -27.54 15.00 59.67
N GLU A 413 -28.55 14.12 59.66
CA GLU A 413 -28.80 13.19 60.76
C GLU A 413 -27.83 12.00 60.75
N GLY A 414 -27.40 11.55 61.92
CA GLY A 414 -26.61 10.34 62.04
C GLY A 414 -26.31 9.90 63.47
N THR A 415 -25.56 8.81 63.59
CA THR A 415 -25.08 8.25 64.85
C THR A 415 -23.55 8.22 64.83
N ALA A 416 -22.91 8.91 65.79
CA ALA A 416 -21.48 8.82 66.05
C ALA A 416 -21.21 8.00 67.32
N THR A 417 -20.33 7.02 67.24
CA THR A 417 -19.81 6.26 68.38
C THR A 417 -18.35 6.63 68.57
N TYR A 418 -17.98 7.04 69.78
CA TYR A 418 -16.64 7.49 70.12
C TYR A 418 -15.81 6.35 70.72
N ALA A 419 -14.49 6.48 70.67
CA ALA A 419 -13.56 5.47 71.16
C ALA A 419 -13.75 5.09 72.65
N ASN A 420 -14.28 6.01 73.45
CA ASN A 420 -14.59 5.78 74.87
C ASN A 420 -15.93 5.05 75.10
N GLY A 421 -16.68 4.73 74.04
CA GLY A 421 -18.00 4.10 74.10
C GLY A 421 -19.18 5.08 74.16
N ASP A 422 -18.93 6.40 74.15
CA ASP A 422 -20.01 7.38 74.06
C ASP A 422 -20.70 7.30 72.70
N ILE A 423 -21.99 7.58 72.66
CA ILE A 423 -22.81 7.55 71.43
C ILE A 423 -23.61 8.85 71.33
N TYR A 424 -23.46 9.55 70.21
CA TYR A 424 -24.31 10.68 69.85
C TYR A 424 -25.22 10.29 68.69
N GLU A 425 -26.52 10.55 68.84
CA GLU A 425 -27.53 10.36 67.79
C GLU A 425 -28.27 11.68 67.58
N GLY A 426 -28.19 12.26 66.38
CA GLY A 426 -28.83 13.54 66.06
C GLY A 426 -28.23 14.25 64.85
N SER A 427 -28.53 15.55 64.77
CA SER A 427 -28.18 16.42 63.66
C SER A 427 -26.69 16.88 63.71
N PHE A 428 -26.05 16.94 62.53
CA PHE A 428 -24.70 17.44 62.34
C PHE A 428 -24.64 18.53 61.28
N ARG A 429 -23.65 19.43 61.39
CA ARG A 429 -23.28 20.40 60.35
C ARG A 429 -21.77 20.56 60.29
N GLY A 430 -21.18 20.34 59.12
CA GLY A 430 -19.75 20.50 58.90
C GLY A 430 -18.85 19.76 59.89
N GLY A 431 -19.23 18.53 60.23
CA GLY A 431 -18.49 17.68 61.18
C GLY A 431 -18.79 17.90 62.66
N ARG A 432 -19.66 18.84 63.02
CA ARG A 432 -20.00 19.17 64.42
C ARG A 432 -21.45 18.81 64.72
N ARG A 433 -21.71 18.39 65.96
CA ARG A 433 -23.08 18.24 66.49
C ARG A 433 -23.78 19.59 66.42
N GLU A 434 -24.94 19.65 65.78
CA GLU A 434 -25.65 20.90 65.48
C GLU A 434 -27.14 20.61 65.33
N GLY A 435 -28.00 21.19 66.16
CA GLY A 435 -29.44 20.92 66.15
C GLY A 435 -29.86 19.87 67.19
N PRO A 436 -31.05 19.25 67.05
CA PRO A 436 -31.53 18.26 68.01
C PRO A 436 -30.65 17.00 68.04
N GLY A 437 -30.36 16.49 69.24
CA GLY A 437 -29.64 15.23 69.40
C GLY A 437 -29.57 14.73 70.84
N THR A 438 -29.17 13.46 70.98
CA THR A 438 -29.00 12.77 72.25
C THR A 438 -27.59 12.19 72.35
N MET A 439 -26.86 12.57 73.40
CA MET A 439 -25.61 11.94 73.82
C MET A 439 -25.90 10.88 74.89
N ARG A 440 -25.36 9.67 74.72
CA ARG A 440 -25.36 8.57 75.69
C ARG A 440 -23.92 8.29 76.05
N TYR A 441 -23.55 8.58 77.28
CA TYR A 441 -22.20 8.37 77.77
C TYR A 441 -22.00 6.91 78.18
N ALA A 442 -20.78 6.40 78.05
CA ALA A 442 -20.42 5.05 78.49
C ALA A 442 -20.64 4.84 80.01
N THR A 443 -20.71 5.92 80.79
CA THR A 443 -21.07 5.91 82.21
C THR A 443 -22.55 5.61 82.48
N GLY A 444 -23.41 5.67 81.46
CA GLY A 444 -24.86 5.54 81.54
C GLY A 444 -25.61 6.87 81.62
N GLU A 445 -24.92 8.01 81.70
CA GLU A 445 -25.54 9.34 81.62
C GLU A 445 -26.12 9.59 80.21
N VAL A 446 -27.26 10.28 80.14
CA VAL A 446 -27.93 10.60 78.87
C VAL A 446 -28.29 12.09 78.84
N GLU A 447 -27.84 12.79 77.81
CA GLU A 447 -28.14 14.20 77.57
C GLU A 447 -28.84 14.40 76.23
N THR A 448 -30.10 14.82 76.27
CA THR A 448 -30.89 15.16 75.08
C THR A 448 -31.13 16.66 75.02
N GLY A 449 -31.04 17.26 73.84
CA GLY A 449 -31.29 18.68 73.67
C GLY A 449 -30.86 19.23 72.31
N ARG A 450 -30.72 20.56 72.23
CA ARG A 450 -30.22 21.27 71.06
C ARG A 450 -28.73 21.55 71.22
N TRP A 451 -27.96 21.16 70.22
CA TRP A 451 -26.52 21.31 70.12
C TRP A 451 -26.17 22.49 69.20
N GLU A 452 -25.16 23.27 69.56
CA GLU A 452 -24.65 24.36 68.72
C GLU A 452 -23.12 24.33 68.73
N ASN A 453 -22.50 24.28 67.55
CA ASN A 453 -21.04 24.21 67.39
C ASN A 453 -20.36 23.06 68.15
N GLY A 454 -21.08 21.96 68.38
CA GLY A 454 -20.56 20.81 69.11
C GLY A 454 -20.89 20.81 70.60
N ASP A 455 -21.44 21.87 71.18
CA ASP A 455 -21.78 21.95 72.61
C ASP A 455 -23.29 21.87 72.84
N LEU A 456 -23.72 21.33 73.98
CA LEU A 456 -25.14 21.27 74.35
C LEU A 456 -25.61 22.66 74.80
N ALA A 457 -26.34 23.36 73.93
CA ALA A 457 -26.81 24.71 74.18
C ALA A 457 -28.11 24.75 75.02
N GLU A 458 -29.02 23.80 74.79
CA GLU A 458 -30.30 23.72 75.50
C GLU A 458 -30.65 22.27 75.82
N ARG A 459 -30.79 21.93 77.10
CA ARG A 459 -31.24 20.60 77.55
C ARG A 459 -32.75 20.46 77.38
N ALA A 460 -33.19 19.34 76.82
CA ALA A 460 -34.61 18.99 76.77
C ALA A 460 -35.12 18.77 78.21
N VAL A 461 -36.13 19.54 78.62
CA VAL A 461 -36.78 19.37 79.93
C VAL A 461 -37.58 18.06 79.90
N GLY A 462 -37.16 17.09 80.72
CA GLY A 462 -37.42 15.67 80.52
C GLY A 462 -38.87 15.20 80.57
N THR A 463 -39.08 14.01 80.00
CA THR A 463 -40.00 13.02 80.58
C THR A 463 -39.16 11.91 81.20
N ALA A 464 -39.36 11.70 82.50
CA ALA A 464 -38.57 10.76 83.30
C ALA A 464 -38.70 9.31 82.80
N SER A 465 -37.57 8.59 82.80
CA SER A 465 -37.56 7.12 82.76
C SER A 465 -38.12 6.57 84.09
N PRO A 466 -39.02 5.56 84.10
CA PRO A 466 -39.43 4.94 85.34
C PRO A 466 -38.35 3.98 85.84
N ALA A 467 -37.95 4.21 87.08
CA ALA A 467 -37.03 3.38 87.85
C ALA A 467 -37.56 1.95 88.05
N ALA A 468 -36.59 1.03 88.20
CA ALA A 468 -36.79 -0.35 88.61
C ALA A 468 -37.66 -0.47 89.88
N ALA A 469 -38.59 -1.44 89.85
CA ALA A 469 -39.23 -1.99 91.04
C ALA A 469 -39.29 -3.52 90.91
N GLU A 470 -38.49 -4.21 91.72
CA GLU A 470 -38.71 -5.61 92.07
C GLU A 470 -39.99 -5.74 92.90
N GLY A 471 -40.81 -6.75 92.61
CA GLY A 471 -41.99 -7.10 93.40
C GLY A 471 -42.77 -8.26 92.80
N ALA A 472 -42.62 -9.43 93.41
CA ALA A 472 -43.14 -10.73 93.00
C ALA A 472 -44.69 -10.83 92.94
N ALA A 473 -45.19 -11.61 91.97
CA ALA A 473 -46.31 -12.57 92.12
C ALA A 473 -46.53 -13.39 90.82
N GLU A 474 -46.30 -14.70 90.89
CA GLU A 474 -46.99 -15.72 90.05
C GLU A 474 -48.48 -15.84 90.48
N PRO A 475 -49.38 -16.63 89.82
CA PRO A 475 -49.26 -17.46 88.60
C PRO A 475 -50.42 -17.27 87.58
N SER A 476 -50.30 -17.86 86.38
CA SER A 476 -51.23 -18.89 85.85
C SER A 476 -51.15 -19.06 84.32
N THR A 477 -50.81 -20.28 83.90
CA THR A 477 -51.04 -20.87 82.56
C THR A 477 -52.55 -21.02 82.26
N PRO A 478 -53.00 -21.00 80.98
CA PRO A 478 -52.99 -22.21 80.12
C PRO A 478 -52.63 -21.95 78.64
N VAL A 479 -51.75 -22.77 78.02
CA VAL A 479 -51.99 -23.92 77.09
C VAL A 479 -52.38 -23.51 75.64
N PRO A 480 -51.85 -24.18 74.59
CA PRO A 480 -51.59 -23.59 73.28
C PRO A 480 -52.61 -23.99 72.20
N ALA A 481 -52.51 -23.37 71.02
CA ALA A 481 -53.08 -23.90 69.78
C ALA A 481 -52.01 -23.86 68.67
N GLY A 482 -51.71 -25.03 68.08
CA GLY A 482 -51.27 -25.11 66.69
C GLY A 482 -52.44 -24.74 65.76
N SER A 483 -52.35 -24.75 64.44
CA SER A 483 -51.43 -25.38 63.49
C SER A 483 -51.72 -24.81 62.09
N ASP A 484 -50.78 -25.05 61.17
CA ASP A 484 -50.93 -25.23 59.72
C ASP A 484 -51.40 -24.08 58.81
N GLY A 485 -50.57 -23.88 57.77
CA GLY A 485 -50.74 -23.05 56.59
C GLY A 485 -49.45 -23.00 55.81
#